data_AF-A0A537QLX6-F1
#
_entry.id   AF-A0A537QLX6-F1
#
_cell.length_a   1.000
_cell.length_b   1.000
_cell.length_c   1.000
_cell.angle_alpha   90.00
_cell.angle_beta   90.00
_cell.angle_gamma   90.00
#
_symmetry.space_group_name_H-M   'P 1'
#
loop_
_entity.id
_entity.type
_entity.pdbx_description
1 polymer ?
#
loop_
_entity_poly.entity_id
_entity_poly.type
_entity_poly.pdbx_seq_one_letter_code
_entity_poly.pdbx_strand_id
1 'polypeptide(L)'
;MAPSETLMRFRPFAARMGITRLGNVTGLDRIGIPVVVAVRPNSKSVSVSQGKGLDIAQAMTSALMEAIEGFHAEEVGEGRPASYRELAAHHRVVDRRTLCTTGRPFDLDAIIPWLEGFDLLQQEPCWVPAEIVHTDYTQPLDGYFLAGSNGLASGNHLVEAISSAICELVERDAVAVWKASGIRARAQRGLDVVSVDDPDCRTLLAKYKRAGIPV
;
A
#
# COMPACT_ATOMS: atom_id res chain seq x y z
N MET A 1 15.02 13.23 3.19
CA MET A 1 14.81 14.01 1.95
C MET A 1 13.51 14.76 2.12
N ALA A 2 13.47 16.05 1.81
CA ALA A 2 12.22 16.81 1.90
C ALA A 2 11.25 16.35 0.79
N PRO A 3 9.91 16.42 1.00
CA PRO A 3 8.96 15.99 -0.03
C PRO A 3 9.17 16.69 -1.39
N SER A 4 9.49 17.99 -1.38
CA SER A 4 9.80 18.75 -2.60
C SER A 4 11.00 18.18 -3.38
N GLU A 5 12.03 17.69 -2.69
CA GLU A 5 13.20 17.05 -3.31
C GLU A 5 12.82 15.70 -3.92
N THR A 6 12.03 14.90 -3.21
CA THR A 6 11.47 13.63 -3.72
C THR A 6 10.64 13.89 -4.98
N LEU A 7 9.75 14.88 -4.95
CA LEU A 7 8.94 15.28 -6.09
C LEU A 7 9.81 15.68 -7.29
N MET A 8 10.82 16.54 -7.08
CA MET A 8 11.75 16.94 -8.15
C MET A 8 12.52 15.75 -8.72
N ARG A 9 12.93 14.81 -7.87
CA ARG A 9 13.70 13.62 -8.25
C ARG A 9 12.88 12.65 -9.10
N PHE A 10 11.63 12.39 -8.72
CA PHE A 10 10.83 11.33 -9.33
C PHE A 10 9.86 11.80 -10.41
N ARG A 11 9.45 13.07 -10.40
CA ARG A 11 8.54 13.64 -11.42
C ARG A 11 9.03 13.45 -12.87
N PRO A 12 10.34 13.51 -13.20
CA PRO A 12 10.82 13.23 -14.56
C PRO A 12 10.47 11.82 -15.09
N PHE A 13 10.24 10.85 -14.21
CA PHE A 13 9.88 9.48 -14.61
C PHE A 13 8.37 9.27 -14.81
N ALA A 14 7.54 10.22 -14.38
CA ALA A 14 6.08 10.09 -14.35
C ALA A 14 5.48 9.66 -15.70
N ALA A 15 5.91 10.29 -16.80
CA ALA A 15 5.41 9.98 -18.14
C ALA A 15 5.69 8.54 -18.58
N ARG A 16 6.87 7.99 -18.21
CA ARG A 16 7.23 6.59 -18.52
C ARG A 16 6.36 5.58 -17.77
N MET A 17 5.81 5.99 -16.63
CA MET A 17 4.92 5.17 -15.79
C MET A 17 3.44 5.42 -16.10
N GLY A 18 3.14 6.17 -17.18
CA GLY A 18 1.77 6.48 -17.58
C GLY A 18 1.07 7.50 -16.69
N ILE A 19 1.79 8.20 -15.80
CA ILE A 19 1.23 9.26 -14.95
C ILE A 19 1.10 10.52 -15.80
N THR A 20 -0.13 10.89 -16.08
CA THR A 20 -0.46 11.97 -17.03
C THR A 20 -0.75 13.31 -16.35
N ARG A 21 -1.25 13.30 -15.11
CA ARG A 21 -1.59 14.51 -14.35
C ARG A 21 -1.36 14.33 -12.86
N LEU A 22 -0.98 15.43 -12.20
CA LEU A 22 -1.15 15.65 -10.77
C LEU A 22 -2.16 16.79 -10.59
N GLY A 23 -3.27 16.55 -9.89
CA GLY A 23 -4.36 17.51 -9.73
C GLY A 23 -4.58 17.87 -8.27
N ASN A 24 -4.50 19.14 -7.91
CA ASN A 24 -4.86 19.59 -6.57
C ASN A 24 -6.40 19.60 -6.43
N VAL A 25 -6.92 18.76 -5.53
CA VAL A 25 -8.36 18.63 -5.27
C VAL A 25 -8.75 19.12 -3.88
N THR A 26 -7.84 19.82 -3.18
CA THR A 26 -8.08 20.40 -1.85
C THR A 26 -9.36 21.24 -1.79
N GLY A 27 -9.67 21.96 -2.87
CA GLY A 27 -10.86 22.81 -2.95
C GLY A 27 -12.19 22.07 -3.11
N LEU A 28 -12.19 20.73 -3.18
CA LEU A 28 -13.42 19.93 -3.19
C LEU A 28 -14.00 19.72 -1.79
N ASP A 29 -13.25 20.08 -0.74
CA ASP A 29 -13.76 20.15 0.63
C ASP A 29 -13.68 21.60 1.18
N ARG A 30 -14.09 21.75 2.46
CA ARG A 30 -14.04 23.01 3.20
C ARG A 30 -13.07 23.00 4.38
N ILE A 31 -12.27 21.94 4.51
CA ILE A 31 -11.28 21.74 5.59
C ILE A 31 -9.97 22.42 5.22
N GLY A 32 -9.60 22.37 3.94
CA GLY A 32 -8.36 22.97 3.44
C GLY A 32 -7.11 22.18 3.85
N ILE A 33 -7.24 20.86 4.01
CA ILE A 33 -6.09 19.95 4.11
C ILE A 33 -5.65 19.58 2.70
N PRO A 34 -4.36 19.75 2.35
CA PRO A 34 -3.87 19.43 1.02
C PRO A 34 -4.15 17.98 0.59
N VAL A 35 -4.89 17.85 -0.52
CA VAL A 35 -5.15 16.58 -1.19
C VAL A 35 -4.88 16.74 -2.69
N VAL A 36 -4.14 15.78 -3.26
CA VAL A 36 -3.74 15.76 -4.66
C VAL A 36 -4.02 14.39 -5.24
N VAL A 37 -4.47 14.34 -6.49
CA VAL A 37 -4.63 13.10 -7.25
C VAL A 37 -3.49 12.90 -8.24
N ALA A 38 -3.05 11.67 -8.45
CA ALA A 38 -2.19 11.27 -9.57
C ALA A 38 -2.98 10.36 -10.52
N VAL A 39 -2.97 10.67 -11.82
CA VAL A 39 -3.83 9.99 -12.81
C VAL A 39 -3.00 9.14 -13.77
N ARG A 40 -3.24 7.83 -13.77
CA ARG A 40 -2.72 6.81 -14.69
C ARG A 40 -3.88 6.18 -15.49
N PRO A 41 -4.29 6.74 -16.64
CA PRO A 41 -5.52 6.33 -17.33
C PRO A 41 -5.56 4.84 -17.73
N ASN A 42 -4.41 4.29 -18.13
CA ASN A 42 -4.27 2.89 -18.55
C ASN A 42 -3.63 2.02 -17.47
N SER A 43 -3.80 2.39 -16.19
CA SER A 43 -3.41 1.55 -15.06
C SER A 43 -4.10 0.19 -15.13
N LYS A 44 -3.37 -0.88 -14.83
CA LYS A 44 -3.93 -2.24 -14.70
C LYS A 44 -4.61 -2.44 -13.34
N SER A 45 -4.42 -1.50 -12.40
CA SER A 45 -5.01 -1.51 -11.06
C SER A 45 -6.04 -0.37 -10.91
N VAL A 46 -5.74 0.65 -10.12
CA VAL A 46 -6.54 1.89 -10.00
C VAL A 46 -5.97 2.99 -10.90
N SER A 47 -6.85 3.73 -11.59
CA SER A 47 -6.42 4.82 -12.48
C SER A 47 -6.10 6.13 -11.74
N VAL A 48 -6.46 6.25 -10.47
CA VAL A 48 -6.29 7.47 -9.66
C VAL A 48 -5.76 7.11 -8.27
N SER A 49 -4.55 7.58 -7.97
CA SER A 49 -3.92 7.51 -6.64
C SER A 49 -4.11 8.81 -5.87
N GLN A 50 -4.17 8.74 -4.53
CA GLN A 50 -4.57 9.87 -3.67
C GLN A 50 -3.47 10.27 -2.69
N GLY A 51 -2.84 11.40 -2.96
CA GLY A 51 -1.85 11.99 -2.07
C GLY A 51 -2.44 12.94 -1.05
N LYS A 52 -1.93 12.86 0.17
CA LYS A 52 -2.30 13.74 1.29
C LYS A 52 -1.05 14.27 1.98
N GLY A 53 -1.15 15.46 2.56
CA GLY A 53 -0.02 16.07 3.25
C GLY A 53 -0.39 17.32 4.05
N LEU A 54 0.55 17.77 4.86
CA LEU A 54 0.44 19.02 5.62
C LEU A 54 0.51 20.25 4.71
N ASP A 55 1.27 20.15 3.63
CA ASP A 55 1.38 21.14 2.56
C ASP A 55 1.17 20.49 1.17
N ILE A 56 1.11 21.35 0.15
CA ILE A 56 0.87 20.90 -1.23
C ILE A 56 2.03 20.07 -1.79
N ALA A 57 3.28 20.34 -1.40
CA ALA A 57 4.42 19.60 -1.89
C ALA A 57 4.41 18.16 -1.36
N GLN A 58 4.07 17.97 -0.09
CA GLN A 58 3.89 16.65 0.51
C GLN A 58 2.72 15.91 -0.12
N ALA A 59 1.56 16.56 -0.32
CA ALA A 59 0.42 15.93 -0.98
C ALA A 59 0.74 15.51 -2.43
N MET A 60 1.42 16.36 -3.21
CA MET A 60 1.87 16.02 -4.57
C MET A 60 2.86 14.86 -4.57
N THR A 61 3.79 14.85 -3.61
CA THR A 61 4.77 13.77 -3.45
C THR A 61 4.08 12.47 -3.12
N SER A 62 3.17 12.47 -2.15
CA SER A 62 2.40 11.30 -1.76
C SER A 62 1.60 10.72 -2.93
N ALA A 63 0.92 11.57 -3.71
CA ALA A 63 0.14 11.12 -4.88
C ALA A 63 1.04 10.51 -5.95
N LEU A 64 2.18 11.17 -6.23
CA LEU A 64 3.14 10.69 -7.21
C LEU A 64 3.73 9.35 -6.79
N MET A 65 4.21 9.23 -5.55
CA MET A 65 4.87 8.04 -5.05
C MET A 65 3.92 6.84 -4.96
N GLU A 66 2.65 7.04 -4.56
CA GLU A 66 1.62 6.00 -4.61
C GLU A 66 1.35 5.53 -6.06
N ALA A 67 1.31 6.44 -7.03
CA ALA A 67 1.15 6.06 -8.43
C ALA A 67 2.36 5.31 -9.00
N ILE A 68 3.58 5.65 -8.53
CA ILE A 68 4.83 4.94 -8.87
C ILE A 68 4.82 3.54 -8.27
N GLU A 69 4.41 3.39 -7.02
CA GLU A 69 4.24 2.10 -6.34
C GLU A 69 3.28 1.19 -7.11
N GLY A 70 2.08 1.71 -7.43
CA GLY A 70 1.10 0.98 -8.22
C GLY A 70 1.64 0.55 -9.59
N PHE A 71 2.39 1.41 -10.27
CA PHE A 71 3.04 1.04 -11.54
C PHE A 71 3.97 -0.18 -11.38
N HIS A 72 4.82 -0.20 -10.35
CA HIS A 72 5.75 -1.32 -10.17
C HIS A 72 5.03 -2.61 -9.74
N ALA A 73 3.93 -2.50 -8.99
CA ALA A 73 3.10 -3.64 -8.62
C ALA A 73 2.30 -4.22 -9.80
N GLU A 74 2.07 -3.44 -10.86
CA GLU A 74 1.45 -3.90 -12.11
C GLU A 74 2.44 -4.54 -13.09
N GLU A 75 3.74 -4.31 -12.90
CA GLU A 75 4.83 -4.74 -13.78
C GLU A 75 5.77 -5.73 -13.05
N VAL A 76 5.21 -6.51 -12.13
CA VAL A 76 5.89 -7.64 -11.50
C VAL A 76 6.03 -8.71 -12.58
N GLY A 77 7.27 -8.96 -13.03
CA GLY A 77 7.56 -9.86 -14.15
C GLY A 77 7.05 -11.29 -13.95
N GLU A 78 7.22 -12.11 -14.98
CA GLU A 78 6.73 -13.50 -14.96
C GLU A 78 7.34 -14.30 -13.80
N GLY A 79 6.47 -14.92 -12.98
CA GLY A 79 6.90 -15.82 -11.94
C GLY A 79 7.35 -17.17 -12.49
N ARG A 80 8.20 -17.87 -11.75
CA ARG A 80 8.62 -19.25 -12.04
C ARG A 80 7.43 -20.21 -11.87
N PRO A 81 6.96 -20.92 -12.91
CA PRO A 81 5.94 -21.93 -12.76
C PRO A 81 6.48 -23.13 -11.97
N ALA A 82 5.84 -23.48 -10.86
CA ALA A 82 6.20 -24.64 -10.05
C ALA A 82 5.04 -25.05 -9.13
N SER A 83 5.10 -26.28 -8.61
CA SER A 83 4.23 -26.69 -7.50
C SER A 83 4.81 -26.28 -6.15
N TYR A 84 3.97 -26.19 -5.11
CA TYR A 84 4.44 -25.95 -3.75
C TYR A 84 5.40 -27.05 -3.30
N ARG A 85 5.08 -28.32 -3.59
CA ARG A 85 5.93 -29.46 -3.19
C ARG A 85 7.30 -29.42 -3.84
N GLU A 86 7.36 -29.10 -5.12
CA GLU A 86 8.62 -28.98 -5.86
C GLU A 86 9.51 -27.90 -5.26
N LEU A 87 8.97 -26.69 -5.03
CA LEU A 87 9.75 -25.59 -4.46
C LEU A 87 10.17 -25.88 -3.02
N ALA A 88 9.25 -26.39 -2.19
CA ALA A 88 9.54 -26.68 -0.79
C ALA A 88 10.56 -27.82 -0.58
N ALA A 89 10.83 -28.64 -1.60
CA ALA A 89 11.85 -29.67 -1.54
C ALA A 89 13.29 -29.10 -1.56
N HIS A 90 13.47 -27.92 -2.15
CA HIS A 90 14.80 -27.34 -2.41
C HIS A 90 14.98 -25.90 -1.92
N HIS A 91 13.88 -25.20 -1.60
CA HIS A 91 13.89 -23.80 -1.26
C HIS A 91 12.97 -23.51 -0.07
N ARG A 92 13.22 -22.38 0.61
CA ARG A 92 12.29 -21.81 1.57
C ARG A 92 11.06 -21.28 0.82
N VAL A 93 9.88 -21.69 1.27
CA VAL A 93 8.59 -21.22 0.73
C VAL A 93 7.77 -20.68 1.89
N VAL A 94 7.05 -19.58 1.66
CA VAL A 94 6.16 -18.98 2.65
C VAL A 94 5.18 -20.01 3.23
N ASP A 95 4.90 -19.89 4.53
CA ASP A 95 3.87 -20.73 5.14
C ASP A 95 2.50 -20.30 4.62
N ARG A 96 1.93 -21.09 3.72
CA ARG A 96 0.60 -20.87 3.12
C ARG A 96 -0.52 -20.56 4.14
N ARG A 97 -0.38 -20.97 5.41
CA ARG A 97 -1.37 -20.70 6.47
C ARG A 97 -1.36 -19.26 6.95
N THR A 98 -0.30 -18.51 6.68
CA THR A 98 -0.20 -17.08 6.99
C THR A 98 -0.75 -16.21 5.87
N LEU A 99 -1.14 -16.80 4.73
CA LEU A 99 -1.70 -16.09 3.59
C LEU A 99 -3.23 -16.07 3.65
N CYS A 100 -3.81 -14.96 3.22
CA CYS A 100 -5.26 -14.82 3.10
C CYS A 100 -5.77 -15.61 1.88
N THR A 101 -6.67 -16.56 2.10
CA THR A 101 -7.24 -17.41 1.04
C THR A 101 -8.47 -16.78 0.38
N THR A 102 -8.69 -17.10 -0.90
CA THR A 102 -9.96 -16.83 -1.63
C THR A 102 -11.12 -17.73 -1.16
N GLY A 103 -10.85 -18.70 -0.27
CA GLY A 103 -11.76 -19.78 0.10
C GLY A 103 -11.58 -21.04 -0.74
N ARG A 104 -10.81 -20.96 -1.84
CA ARG A 104 -10.42 -22.12 -2.64
C ARG A 104 -9.36 -22.94 -1.88
N PRO A 105 -9.55 -24.26 -1.69
CA PRO A 105 -8.52 -25.12 -1.11
C PRO A 105 -7.25 -25.10 -1.97
N PHE A 106 -6.10 -24.86 -1.35
CA PHE A 106 -4.82 -24.82 -2.05
C PHE A 106 -4.31 -26.23 -2.37
N ASP A 107 -4.25 -26.54 -3.66
CA ASP A 107 -3.64 -27.78 -4.17
C ASP A 107 -2.11 -27.63 -4.20
N LEU A 108 -1.42 -28.47 -3.44
CA LEU A 108 0.04 -28.42 -3.29
C LEU A 108 0.78 -28.88 -4.54
N ASP A 109 0.09 -29.59 -5.44
CA ASP A 109 0.63 -30.14 -6.68
C ASP A 109 0.26 -29.27 -7.90
N ALA A 110 -0.57 -28.24 -7.70
CA ALA A 110 -0.90 -27.27 -8.75
C ALA A 110 0.32 -26.43 -9.16
N ILE A 111 0.50 -26.28 -10.48
CA ILE A 111 1.52 -25.40 -11.04
C ILE A 111 1.00 -23.98 -11.06
N ILE A 112 1.59 -23.12 -10.23
CA ILE A 112 1.30 -21.69 -10.17
C ILE A 112 2.61 -20.88 -10.34
N PRO A 113 2.54 -19.61 -10.74
CA PRO A 113 3.72 -18.74 -10.78
C PRO A 113 4.19 -18.37 -9.37
N TRP A 114 5.50 -18.41 -9.15
CA TRP A 114 6.16 -18.04 -7.91
C TRP A 114 7.23 -16.97 -8.12
N LEU A 115 7.41 -16.10 -7.14
CA LEU A 115 8.46 -15.08 -7.13
C LEU A 115 9.36 -15.28 -5.92
N GLU A 116 10.64 -15.01 -6.11
CA GLU A 116 11.62 -15.03 -5.02
C GLU A 116 11.60 -13.67 -4.31
N GLY A 117 11.27 -13.69 -3.02
CA GLY A 117 11.42 -12.56 -2.10
C GLY A 117 12.55 -12.81 -1.11
N PHE A 118 12.63 -11.98 -0.08
CA PHE A 118 13.65 -12.08 0.97
C PHE A 118 13.00 -12.02 2.36
N ASP A 119 13.21 -13.06 3.16
CA ASP A 119 12.76 -13.09 4.56
C ASP A 119 13.73 -12.28 5.41
N LEU A 120 13.30 -11.12 5.91
CA LEU A 120 14.12 -10.23 6.71
C LEU A 120 14.47 -10.79 8.10
N LEU A 121 13.65 -11.71 8.63
CA LEU A 121 13.86 -12.30 9.95
C LEU A 121 14.83 -13.48 9.89
N GLN A 122 14.68 -14.33 8.87
CA GLN A 122 15.57 -15.48 8.64
C GLN A 122 16.82 -15.12 7.82
N GLN A 123 16.82 -13.95 7.18
CA GLN A 123 17.90 -13.44 6.31
C GLN A 123 18.23 -14.37 5.14
N GLU A 124 17.19 -14.95 4.52
CA GLU A 124 17.33 -15.88 3.39
C GLU A 124 16.29 -15.60 2.29
N PRO A 125 16.55 -16.01 1.03
CA PRO A 125 15.55 -15.99 -0.02
C PRO A 125 14.33 -16.85 0.35
N CYS A 126 13.13 -16.37 0.03
CA CYS A 126 11.88 -17.04 0.32
C CYS A 126 10.91 -16.90 -0.85
N TRP A 127 10.37 -18.03 -1.32
CA TRP A 127 9.42 -18.04 -2.44
C TRP A 127 8.00 -17.76 -1.95
N VAL A 128 7.33 -16.88 -2.68
CA VAL A 128 5.93 -16.48 -2.47
C VAL A 128 5.12 -16.67 -3.75
N PRO A 129 3.81 -16.99 -3.67
CA PRO A 129 2.95 -17.03 -4.84
C PRO A 129 2.96 -15.68 -5.57
N ALA A 130 3.09 -15.67 -6.89
CA ALA A 130 3.13 -14.41 -7.63
C ALA A 130 1.81 -13.63 -7.50
N GLU A 131 0.69 -14.34 -7.37
CA GLU A 131 -0.67 -13.79 -7.24
C GLU A 131 -0.86 -12.85 -6.03
N ILE A 132 0.01 -12.90 -5.01
CA ILE A 132 -0.05 -11.99 -3.86
C ILE A 132 0.93 -10.81 -3.94
N VAL A 133 1.73 -10.74 -5.01
CA VAL A 133 2.79 -9.72 -5.18
C VAL A 133 2.38 -8.65 -6.19
N HIS A 134 1.55 -9.00 -7.17
CA HIS A 134 1.11 -8.07 -8.21
C HIS A 134 -0.28 -7.47 -7.95
N THR A 135 -0.53 -6.31 -8.56
CA THR A 135 -1.85 -5.64 -8.61
C THR A 135 -2.38 -5.48 -10.02
N ASP A 136 -1.84 -6.25 -10.97
CA ASP A 136 -2.45 -6.37 -12.31
C ASP A 136 -3.82 -7.06 -12.21
N TYR A 137 -4.87 -6.24 -12.10
CA TYR A 137 -6.27 -6.69 -12.03
C TYR A 137 -6.91 -6.86 -13.41
N THR A 138 -6.11 -6.78 -14.48
CA THR A 138 -6.56 -7.20 -15.82
C THR A 138 -6.48 -8.72 -15.98
N GLN A 139 -5.70 -9.38 -15.13
CA GLN A 139 -5.60 -10.83 -15.05
C GLN A 139 -6.78 -11.42 -14.24
N PRO A 140 -7.18 -12.68 -14.49
CA PRO A 140 -8.18 -13.36 -13.68
C PRO A 140 -7.80 -13.41 -12.20
N LEU A 141 -8.74 -13.08 -11.32
CA LEU A 141 -8.59 -13.19 -9.87
C LEU A 141 -9.16 -14.52 -9.34
N ASP A 142 -8.76 -15.63 -9.94
CA ASP A 142 -9.23 -17.00 -9.64
C ASP A 142 -8.18 -17.86 -8.89
N GLY A 143 -7.18 -17.18 -8.33
CA GLY A 143 -6.08 -17.73 -7.54
C GLY A 143 -6.49 -18.38 -6.21
N TYR A 144 -5.50 -18.88 -5.48
CA TYR A 144 -5.69 -19.51 -4.17
C TYR A 144 -5.67 -18.50 -3.02
N PHE A 145 -4.95 -17.39 -3.22
CA PHE A 145 -4.74 -16.33 -2.24
C PHE A 145 -5.28 -14.98 -2.74
N LEU A 146 -5.64 -14.11 -1.80
CA LEU A 146 -6.17 -12.78 -2.11
C LEU A 146 -5.05 -11.85 -2.57
N ALA A 147 -5.14 -11.41 -3.82
CA ALA A 147 -4.37 -10.30 -4.35
C ALA A 147 -4.84 -8.96 -3.75
N GLY A 148 -3.91 -8.04 -3.54
CA GLY A 148 -4.23 -6.72 -3.02
C GLY A 148 -3.01 -5.81 -2.95
N SER A 149 -3.24 -4.55 -2.61
CA SER A 149 -2.16 -3.57 -2.46
C SER A 149 -1.55 -3.51 -1.06
N ASN A 150 -2.02 -4.34 -0.12
CA ASN A 150 -1.57 -4.28 1.27
C ASN A 150 -0.07 -4.58 1.38
N GLY A 151 0.67 -3.65 1.98
CA GLY A 151 2.12 -3.80 2.16
C GLY A 151 2.93 -3.47 0.91
N LEU A 152 2.31 -2.90 -0.14
CA LEU A 152 3.05 -2.17 -1.15
C LEU A 152 3.54 -0.85 -0.55
N ALA A 153 4.73 -0.44 -0.95
CA ALA A 153 5.29 0.83 -0.57
C ALA A 153 6.34 1.29 -1.57
N SER A 154 6.40 2.59 -1.79
CA SER A 154 7.55 3.26 -2.41
C SER A 154 8.27 4.14 -1.40
N GLY A 155 9.51 4.54 -1.73
CA GLY A 155 10.34 5.38 -0.87
C GLY A 155 11.54 5.93 -1.62
N ASN A 156 12.28 6.85 -1.00
CA ASN A 156 13.50 7.42 -1.59
C ASN A 156 14.66 6.41 -1.62
N HIS A 157 14.57 5.38 -0.77
CA HIS A 157 15.47 4.24 -0.71
C HIS A 157 14.75 2.98 -0.21
N LEU A 158 15.38 1.82 -0.38
CA LEU A 158 14.78 0.53 -0.07
C LEU A 158 14.31 0.39 1.38
N VAL A 159 15.13 0.81 2.35
CA VAL A 159 14.78 0.73 3.78
C VAL A 159 13.54 1.57 4.13
N GLU A 160 13.34 2.72 3.49
CA GLU A 160 12.15 3.57 3.69
C GLU A 160 10.91 2.87 3.15
N ALA A 161 10.99 2.32 1.94
CA ALA A 161 9.90 1.56 1.34
C ALA A 161 9.53 0.34 2.21
N ILE A 162 10.51 -0.46 2.64
CA ILE A 162 10.29 -1.62 3.51
C ILE A 162 9.64 -1.20 4.83
N SER A 163 10.13 -0.13 5.46
CA SER A 163 9.55 0.37 6.71
C SER A 163 8.09 0.79 6.53
N SER A 164 7.78 1.52 5.45
CA SER A 164 6.41 1.95 5.14
C SER A 164 5.49 0.75 4.87
N ALA A 165 5.95 -0.25 4.10
CA ALA A 165 5.21 -1.47 3.82
C ALA A 165 4.86 -2.23 5.12
N ILE A 166 5.81 -2.37 6.04
CA ILE A 166 5.60 -3.02 7.33
C ILE A 166 4.61 -2.22 8.18
N CYS A 167 4.78 -0.90 8.26
CA CYS A 167 3.85 -0.02 8.99
C CYS A 167 2.43 -0.12 8.45
N GLU A 168 2.25 -0.19 7.12
CA GLU A 168 0.94 -0.37 6.52
C GLU A 168 0.32 -1.72 6.90
N LEU A 169 1.09 -2.82 6.86
CA LEU A 169 0.59 -4.13 7.27
C LEU A 169 0.13 -4.13 8.73
N VAL A 170 0.90 -3.51 9.63
CA VAL A 170 0.53 -3.34 11.04
C VAL A 170 -0.73 -2.48 11.18
N GLU A 171 -0.86 -1.40 10.41
CA GLU A 171 -2.07 -0.56 10.39
C GLU A 171 -3.29 -1.39 9.98
N ARG A 172 -3.19 -2.13 8.87
CA ARG A 172 -4.29 -2.93 8.32
C ARG A 172 -4.72 -4.04 9.28
N ASP A 173 -3.78 -4.73 9.91
CA ASP A 173 -4.07 -5.73 10.96
C ASP A 173 -4.78 -5.09 12.16
N ALA A 174 -4.25 -3.99 12.70
CA ALA A 174 -4.86 -3.30 13.83
C ALA A 174 -6.30 -2.84 13.52
N VAL A 175 -6.55 -2.34 12.30
CA VAL A 175 -7.89 -1.96 11.82
C VAL A 175 -8.79 -3.19 11.71
N ALA A 176 -8.30 -4.31 11.20
CA ALA A 176 -9.07 -5.55 11.09
C ALA A 176 -9.50 -6.08 12.46
N VAL A 177 -8.56 -6.16 13.41
CA VAL A 177 -8.81 -6.56 14.81
C VAL A 177 -9.79 -5.60 15.48
N TRP A 178 -9.64 -4.29 15.28
CA TRP A 178 -10.56 -3.30 15.83
C TRP A 178 -11.97 -3.46 15.25
N LYS A 179 -12.12 -3.65 13.93
CA LYS A 179 -13.42 -3.86 13.27
C LYS A 179 -14.11 -5.14 13.73
N ALA A 180 -13.35 -6.21 13.96
CA ALA A 180 -13.87 -7.47 14.48
C ALA A 180 -14.33 -7.38 15.95
N SER A 181 -13.89 -6.36 16.68
CA SER A 181 -14.25 -6.19 18.10
C SER A 181 -15.66 -5.63 18.31
N GLY A 182 -16.28 -6.02 19.43
CA GLY A 182 -17.60 -5.55 19.82
C GLY A 182 -17.67 -4.03 20.03
N ILE A 183 -18.86 -3.45 19.89
CA ILE A 183 -19.06 -1.99 19.96
C ILE A 183 -18.53 -1.36 21.26
N ARG A 184 -18.64 -2.07 22.39
CA ARG A 184 -18.11 -1.63 23.70
C ARG A 184 -16.58 -1.53 23.71
N ALA A 185 -15.89 -2.54 23.18
CA ALA A 185 -14.43 -2.55 23.10
C ALA A 185 -13.92 -1.44 22.17
N ARG A 186 -14.61 -1.19 21.05
CA ARG A 186 -14.29 -0.08 20.15
C ARG A 186 -14.45 1.28 20.83
N ALA A 187 -15.55 1.48 21.56
CA ALA A 187 -15.81 2.74 22.28
C ALA A 187 -14.74 3.04 23.36
N GLN A 188 -14.18 2.00 24.01
CA GLN A 188 -13.11 2.15 25.00
C GLN A 188 -11.74 2.51 24.39
N ARG A 189 -11.57 2.35 23.07
CA ARG A 189 -10.33 2.68 22.34
C ARG A 189 -10.39 4.07 21.70
N GLY A 190 -11.32 4.93 22.14
CA GLY A 190 -11.36 6.32 21.71
C GLY A 190 -10.10 7.07 22.15
N LEU A 191 -9.50 7.82 21.23
CA LEU A 191 -8.40 8.73 21.53
C LEU A 191 -8.99 10.07 21.99
N ASP A 192 -8.57 10.56 23.16
CA ASP A 192 -8.87 11.93 23.56
C ASP A 192 -8.02 12.89 22.71
N VAL A 193 -8.65 13.57 21.75
CA VAL A 193 -7.97 14.52 20.85
C VAL A 193 -7.30 15.68 21.60
N VAL A 194 -7.72 15.98 22.84
CA VAL A 194 -7.09 17.00 23.69
C VAL A 194 -5.73 16.53 24.21
N SER A 195 -5.51 15.22 24.30
CA SER A 195 -4.22 14.64 24.72
C SER A 195 -3.14 14.70 23.64
N VAL A 196 -3.49 15.05 22.39
CA VAL A 196 -2.54 15.12 21.27
C VAL A 196 -1.70 16.39 21.34
N ASP A 197 -0.40 16.24 21.55
CA ASP A 197 0.57 17.34 21.70
C ASP A 197 1.39 17.63 20.44
N ASP A 198 1.39 16.72 19.46
CA ASP A 198 2.05 16.91 18.17
C ASP A 198 1.58 18.20 17.44
N PRO A 199 2.49 19.12 17.09
CA PRO A 199 2.14 20.40 16.48
C PRO A 199 1.40 20.28 15.13
N ASP A 200 1.73 19.27 14.33
CA ASP A 200 1.13 19.06 13.01
C ASP A 200 -0.29 18.53 13.17
N CYS A 201 -0.49 17.54 14.03
CA CYS A 201 -1.81 17.05 14.40
C CYS A 201 -2.69 18.16 14.96
N ARG A 202 -2.17 19.01 15.86
CA ARG A 202 -2.92 20.16 16.41
C ARG A 202 -3.32 21.16 15.33
N THR A 203 -2.44 21.39 14.35
CA THR A 203 -2.75 22.24 13.19
C THR A 203 -3.89 21.65 12.36
N LEU A 204 -3.88 20.34 12.11
CA LEU A 204 -4.96 19.66 11.40
C LEU A 204 -6.28 19.69 12.18
N LEU A 205 -6.27 19.38 13.48
CA LEU A 205 -7.45 19.43 14.35
C LEU A 205 -8.07 20.84 14.38
N ALA A 206 -7.25 21.90 14.37
CA ALA A 206 -7.74 23.26 14.28
C ALA A 206 -8.44 23.56 12.93
N LYS A 207 -7.99 22.97 11.82
CA LYS A 207 -8.67 23.07 10.52
C LYS A 207 -10.05 22.40 10.56
N TYR A 208 -10.13 21.17 11.10
CA TYR A 208 -11.41 20.48 11.30
C TYR A 208 -12.39 21.30 12.15
N LYS A 209 -11.90 21.84 13.28
CA LYS A 209 -12.71 22.70 14.17
C LYS A 209 -13.21 23.96 13.46
N ARG A 210 -12.35 24.66 12.71
CA ARG A 210 -12.73 25.85 11.93
C ARG A 210 -13.76 25.51 10.84
N ALA A 211 -13.62 24.35 10.23
CA ALA A 211 -14.58 23.80 9.29
C ALA A 211 -15.84 23.25 9.98
N GLY A 212 -15.96 23.25 11.31
CA GLY A 212 -17.12 22.68 12.00
C GLY A 212 -17.38 21.21 11.64
N ILE A 213 -16.31 20.42 11.52
CA ILE A 213 -16.37 18.97 11.31
C ILE A 213 -15.93 18.29 12.61
N PRO A 214 -16.76 17.41 13.21
CA PRO A 214 -16.39 16.67 14.40
C PRO A 214 -15.31 15.63 14.08
N VAL A 215 -14.34 15.49 15.00
CA VAL A 215 -13.26 14.50 14.98
C VAL A 215 -13.24 13.81 16.33
#